data_AF-A0A6J2UNE4-F1
#
_entry.id   AF-A0A6J2UNE4-F1
#
_cell.length_a   1.000
_cell.length_b   1.000
_cell.length_c   1.000
_cell.angle_alpha   90.00
_cell.angle_beta   90.00
_cell.angle_gamma   90.00
#
_symmetry.space_group_name_H-M   'P 1'
#
loop_
_entity.id
_entity.type
_entity.pdbx_description
1 polymer ?
#
loop_
_entity_poly.entity_id
_entity_poly.type
_entity_poly.pdbx_seq_one_letter_code
_entity_poly.pdbx_strand_id
1 'polypeptide(L)'
;MSEPAVADTRRLNSKPQDLSDAYGPPSNFLEIDVFDPQTVGVGRNRFTTYEVRTRIVVPPLPGKALKRQLPFRGDEGIFEESFIEERRVGLEQFINRIAGHPLAQNERCLHMFLQEETIDRNYIPGKVRQ
;
A
#
# COMPACT_ATOMS: atom_id res chain seq x y z
N MET A 1 -23.87 -11.97 -50.43
CA MET A 1 -23.78 -10.66 -49.74
C MET A 1 -23.52 -10.96 -48.28
N SER A 2 -22.32 -10.66 -47.78
CA SER A 2 -21.93 -10.82 -46.37
C SER A 2 -22.47 -9.64 -45.55
N GLU A 3 -23.16 -9.92 -44.44
CA GLU A 3 -23.68 -8.88 -43.54
C GLU A 3 -22.55 -8.02 -42.96
N PRO A 4 -22.74 -6.69 -42.84
CA PRO A 4 -21.76 -5.83 -42.20
C PRO A 4 -21.73 -6.12 -40.69
N ALA A 5 -20.55 -6.45 -40.15
CA ALA A 5 -20.35 -6.65 -38.72
C ALA A 5 -20.70 -5.36 -37.97
N VAL A 6 -21.72 -5.41 -37.10
CA VAL A 6 -22.09 -4.30 -36.21
C VAL A 6 -20.95 -4.09 -35.22
N ALA A 7 -20.38 -2.89 -35.20
CA ALA A 7 -19.37 -2.52 -34.21
C ALA A 7 -20.01 -2.54 -32.80
N ASP A 8 -19.63 -3.52 -31.99
CA ASP A 8 -20.11 -3.65 -30.62
C ASP A 8 -19.44 -2.61 -29.72
N THR A 9 -20.17 -1.54 -29.40
CA THR A 9 -19.71 -0.44 -28.54
C THR A 9 -20.15 -0.58 -27.08
N ARG A 10 -20.66 -1.75 -26.67
CA ARG A 10 -21.08 -2.00 -25.29
C ARG A 10 -19.89 -1.89 -24.33
N ARG A 11 -19.97 -0.94 -23.39
CA ARG A 11 -18.95 -0.74 -22.34
C ARG A 11 -19.37 -1.48 -21.07
N LEU A 12 -18.41 -2.07 -20.36
CA LEU A 12 -18.64 -2.58 -19.01
C LEU A 12 -18.94 -1.41 -18.06
N ASN A 13 -19.86 -1.61 -17.11
CA ASN A 13 -20.07 -0.64 -16.03
C ASN A 13 -18.77 -0.54 -15.21
N SER A 14 -18.14 0.64 -15.24
CA SER A 14 -16.97 0.94 -14.42
C SER A 14 -17.40 1.72 -13.19
N LYS A 15 -16.78 1.43 -12.05
CA LYS A 15 -16.97 2.23 -10.84
C LYS A 15 -16.37 3.63 -11.08
N PRO A 16 -17.08 4.72 -10.78
CA PRO A 16 -16.52 6.06 -10.89
C PRO A 16 -15.23 6.18 -10.07
N GLN A 17 -14.19 6.74 -10.68
CA GLN A 17 -12.92 6.99 -10.00
C GLN A 17 -13.09 8.14 -9.02
N ASP A 18 -12.58 7.99 -7.79
CA ASP A 18 -12.65 9.04 -6.77
C ASP A 18 -11.69 10.19 -7.12
N LEU A 19 -12.04 11.43 -6.74
CA LEU A 19 -11.22 12.62 -6.99
C LEU A 19 -9.86 12.53 -6.29
N SER A 20 -9.82 11.88 -5.12
CA SER A 20 -8.57 11.64 -4.40
C SER A 20 -7.64 10.67 -5.14
N ASP A 21 -8.20 9.67 -5.83
CA ASP A 21 -7.45 8.72 -6.67
C ASP A 21 -7.04 9.32 -8.02
N ALA A 22 -7.81 10.25 -8.56
CA ALA A 22 -7.52 10.89 -9.85
C ALA A 22 -6.35 11.88 -9.76
N TYR A 23 -6.22 12.58 -8.63
CA TYR A 23 -5.21 13.64 -8.45
C TYR A 23 -4.17 13.31 -7.36
N GLY A 24 -4.34 12.23 -6.61
CA GLY A 24 -3.35 11.76 -5.64
C GLY A 24 -2.12 11.14 -6.32
N PRO A 25 -0.93 11.19 -5.69
CA PRO A 25 0.22 10.47 -6.20
C PRO A 25 -0.09 8.96 -6.25
N PRO A 26 0.38 8.24 -7.29
CA PRO A 26 0.13 6.81 -7.42
C PRO A 26 0.67 6.06 -6.19
N SER A 27 -0.13 5.13 -5.66
CA SER A 27 0.19 4.40 -4.43
C SER A 27 1.36 3.41 -4.56
N ASN A 28 1.93 3.28 -5.76
CA ASN A 28 3.10 2.45 -6.09
C ASN A 28 4.38 3.29 -6.24
N PHE A 29 4.56 4.31 -5.38
CA PHE A 29 5.73 5.17 -5.44
C PHE A 29 6.94 4.46 -4.80
N LEU A 30 7.92 4.12 -5.66
CA LEU A 30 9.21 3.57 -5.28
C LEU A 30 10.28 4.65 -5.37
N GLU A 31 10.89 4.99 -4.23
CA GLU A 31 12.05 5.88 -4.17
C GLU A 31 13.33 5.03 -4.14
N ILE A 32 14.29 5.38 -5.01
CA ILE A 32 15.58 4.70 -5.11
C ILE A 32 16.69 5.73 -4.86
N ASP A 33 17.41 5.57 -3.76
CA ASP A 33 18.57 6.37 -3.42
C ASP A 33 19.84 5.62 -3.87
N VAL A 34 20.70 6.29 -4.64
CA VAL A 34 22.05 5.82 -4.95
C VAL A 34 23.04 6.75 -4.25
N PHE A 35 23.83 6.20 -3.32
CA PHE A 35 24.72 6.99 -2.46
C PHE A 35 25.99 6.23 -2.11
N ASP A 36 26.86 6.87 -1.32
CA ASP A 36 28.17 6.36 -0.87
C ASP A 36 29.09 5.82 -2.00
N PRO A 37 29.67 6.71 -2.84
CA PRO A 37 30.60 6.28 -3.88
C PRO A 37 31.90 5.75 -3.29
N GLN A 38 32.19 4.46 -3.51
CA GLN A 38 33.41 3.81 -3.04
C GLN A 38 34.28 3.38 -4.24
N THR A 39 35.56 3.73 -4.24
CA THR A 39 36.48 3.23 -5.28
C THR A 39 37.07 1.90 -4.84
N VAL A 40 36.78 0.85 -5.59
CA VAL A 40 37.28 -0.50 -5.37
C VAL A 40 38.38 -0.81 -6.37
N GLY A 41 39.41 -1.53 -5.95
CA GLY A 41 40.54 -1.95 -6.78
C GLY A 41 41.76 -1.03 -6.71
N VAL A 42 42.83 -1.39 -7.43
CA VAL A 42 44.11 -0.67 -7.44
C VAL A 42 44.62 -0.51 -8.89
N GLY A 43 45.26 0.62 -9.18
CA GLY A 43 45.89 0.87 -10.49
C GLY A 43 44.86 1.04 -11.63
N ARG A 44 45.04 0.27 -12.71
CA ARG A 44 44.17 0.30 -13.90
C ARG A 44 42.84 -0.42 -13.72
N ASN A 45 42.69 -1.26 -12.70
CA ASN A 45 41.47 -2.03 -12.44
C ASN A 45 40.55 -1.38 -11.39
N ARG A 46 40.61 -0.06 -11.24
CA ARG A 46 39.74 0.67 -10.31
C ARG A 46 38.35 0.86 -10.91
N PHE A 47 37.32 0.66 -10.09
CA PHE A 47 35.94 0.96 -10.43
C PHE A 47 35.22 1.57 -9.22
N THR A 48 34.18 2.38 -9.49
CA THR A 48 33.37 3.01 -8.44
C THR A 48 32.11 2.18 -8.20
N THR A 49 31.89 1.77 -6.97
CA THR A 49 30.65 1.14 -6.49
C THR A 49 29.80 2.16 -5.72
N TYR A 50 28.50 1.90 -5.65
CA TYR A 50 27.54 2.72 -4.91
C TYR A 50 26.64 1.80 -4.10
N GLU A 51 26.14 2.29 -2.98
CA GLU A 51 25.03 1.67 -2.27
C GLU A 51 23.69 2.08 -2.89
N VAL A 52 22.77 1.13 -2.99
CA VAL A 52 21.41 1.34 -3.52
C VAL A 52 20.40 1.04 -2.43
N ARG A 53 19.59 2.03 -2.05
CA ARG A 53 18.51 1.87 -1.08
C ARG A 53 17.16 2.12 -1.73
N THR A 54 16.22 1.21 -1.49
CA THR A 54 14.83 1.33 -1.96
C THR A 54 13.92 1.68 -0.80
N ARG A 55 12.96 2.58 -1.02
CA ARG A 55 11.92 2.95 -0.05
C ARG A 55 10.56 3.02 -0.72
N ILE A 56 9.53 2.73 0.05
CA ILE A 56 8.14 2.78 -0.38
C ILE A 56 7.38 3.79 0.47
N VAL A 57 6.38 4.43 -0.12
CA VAL A 57 5.46 5.29 0.63
C VAL A 57 4.29 4.45 1.13
N VAL A 58 4.15 4.35 2.44
CA VAL A 58 3.01 3.68 3.07
C VAL A 58 1.88 4.69 3.23
N PRO A 59 0.66 4.42 2.70
CA PRO A 59 -0.48 5.30 2.91
C PRO A 59 -0.81 5.45 4.40
N PRO A 60 -1.41 6.58 4.81
CA PRO A 60 -1.81 6.77 6.20
C PRO A 60 -2.98 5.86 6.57
N LEU A 61 -3.01 5.42 7.84
CA LEU A 61 -4.17 4.74 8.41
C LEU A 61 -5.30 5.75 8.70
N PRO A 62 -6.58 5.32 8.71
CA PRO A 62 -7.66 6.15 9.24
C PRO A 62 -7.36 6.57 10.68
N GLY A 63 -7.69 7.82 11.00
CA GLY A 63 -7.28 8.47 12.24
C GLY A 63 -7.63 7.72 13.53
N LYS A 64 -6.74 7.76 14.52
CA LYS A 64 -7.03 7.26 15.87
C LYS A 64 -8.10 8.13 16.52
N ALA A 65 -9.30 7.58 16.71
CA ALA A 65 -10.45 8.29 17.25
C ALA A 65 -10.46 8.35 18.79
N LEU A 66 -9.38 8.83 19.40
CA LEU A 66 -9.24 8.88 20.87
C LEU A 66 -10.33 9.73 21.54
N LYS A 67 -10.74 10.84 20.92
CA LYS A 67 -11.83 11.70 21.43
C LYS A 67 -13.19 11.00 21.48
N ARG A 68 -13.40 10.01 20.60
CA ARG A 68 -14.64 9.21 20.56
C ARG A 68 -14.68 8.13 21.66
N GLN A 69 -13.58 7.92 22.38
CA GLN A 69 -13.51 6.99 23.52
C GLN A 69 -13.79 7.66 24.88
N LEU A 70 -13.93 8.99 24.92
CA LEU A 70 -14.19 9.69 26.17
C LEU A 70 -15.61 9.40 26.69
N PRO A 71 -15.80 9.30 28.01
CA PRO A 71 -17.11 9.10 28.61
C PRO A 71 -18.00 10.34 28.48
N PHE A 72 -19.31 10.17 28.74
CA PHE A 72 -20.33 11.23 28.74
C PHE A 72 -20.55 11.94 27.40
N ARG A 73 -20.55 11.16 26.30
CA ARG A 73 -20.90 11.65 24.96
C ARG A 73 -22.41 11.55 24.73
N GLY A 74 -22.93 12.37 23.81
CA GLY A 74 -24.32 12.28 23.33
C GLY A 74 -24.50 11.32 22.16
N ASP A 75 -23.44 10.62 21.75
CA ASP A 75 -23.42 9.62 20.68
C ASP A 75 -22.78 8.31 21.18
N GLU A 76 -22.85 7.26 20.36
CA GLU A 76 -22.26 5.93 20.63
C GLU A 76 -20.72 5.90 20.43
N GLY A 77 -20.08 7.06 20.24
CA GLY A 77 -18.62 7.19 20.17
C GLY A 77 -17.97 6.36 19.06
N ILE A 78 -17.16 5.36 19.46
CA ILE A 78 -16.47 4.45 18.52
C ILE A 78 -17.38 3.33 17.98
N PHE A 79 -18.57 3.17 18.56
CA PHE A 79 -19.55 2.17 18.16
C PHE A 79 -20.64 2.74 17.23
N GLU A 80 -20.54 4.03 16.89
CA GLU A 80 -21.42 4.67 15.93
C GLU A 80 -21.25 4.05 14.53
N GLU A 81 -22.34 3.66 13.89
CA GLU A 81 -22.32 2.94 12.60
C GLU A 81 -21.65 3.75 11.49
N SER A 82 -21.93 5.05 11.41
CA SER A 82 -21.31 5.98 10.46
C SER A 82 -19.78 5.97 10.55
N PHE A 83 -19.26 5.94 11.78
CA PHE A 83 -17.84 5.91 12.06
C PHE A 83 -17.20 4.56 11.77
N ILE A 84 -17.89 3.48 12.12
CA ILE A 84 -17.44 2.12 11.79
C ILE A 84 -17.29 1.99 10.27
N GLU A 85 -18.27 2.46 9.49
CA GLU A 85 -18.23 2.37 8.03
C GLU A 85 -17.14 3.27 7.42
N GLU A 86 -16.99 4.51 7.89
CA GLU A 86 -15.90 5.39 7.45
C GLU A 86 -14.53 4.76 7.71
N ARG A 87 -14.34 4.19 8.91
CA ARG A 87 -13.11 3.47 9.26
C ARG A 87 -12.92 2.22 8.41
N ARG A 88 -13.97 1.44 8.15
CA ARG A 88 -13.93 0.22 7.32
C ARG A 88 -13.44 0.57 5.91
N VAL A 89 -14.01 1.59 5.28
CA VAL A 89 -13.61 2.07 3.95
C VAL A 89 -12.15 2.53 3.95
N GLY A 90 -11.72 3.31 4.95
CA GLY A 90 -10.33 3.77 5.05
C GLY A 90 -9.33 2.62 5.24
N LEU A 91 -9.66 1.62 6.06
CA LEU A 91 -8.84 0.43 6.25
C LEU A 91 -8.79 -0.44 4.98
N GLU A 92 -9.91 -0.58 4.28
CA GLU A 92 -10.01 -1.30 3.00
C GLU A 92 -9.12 -0.65 1.93
N GLN A 93 -9.15 0.68 1.81
CA GLN A 93 -8.26 1.41 0.91
C GLN A 93 -6.79 1.22 1.29
N PHE A 94 -6.47 1.32 2.59
CA PHE A 94 -5.10 1.14 3.09
C PHE A 94 -4.56 -0.25 2.74
N ILE A 95 -5.28 -1.32 3.09
CA ILE A 95 -4.78 -2.68 2.91
C ILE A 95 -4.68 -3.06 1.44
N ASN A 96 -5.62 -2.63 0.58
CA ASN A 96 -5.54 -2.87 -0.86
C ASN A 96 -4.32 -2.18 -1.50
N ARG A 97 -4.02 -0.94 -1.10
CA ARG A 97 -2.83 -0.22 -1.58
C ARG A 97 -1.54 -0.92 -1.15
N ILE A 98 -1.45 -1.37 0.11
CA ILE A 98 -0.28 -2.11 0.61
C ILE A 98 -0.13 -3.47 -0.09
N ALA A 99 -1.22 -4.24 -0.18
CA ALA A 99 -1.21 -5.56 -0.79
C ALA A 99 -0.90 -5.53 -2.29
N GLY A 100 -1.19 -4.42 -2.98
CA GLY A 100 -0.83 -4.19 -4.38
C GLY A 100 0.63 -3.78 -4.61
N HIS A 101 1.38 -3.42 -3.56
CA HIS A 101 2.74 -2.88 -3.73
C HIS A 101 3.79 -4.00 -3.86
N PRO A 102 4.55 -4.10 -4.98
CA PRO A 102 5.46 -5.23 -5.24
C PRO A 102 6.50 -5.48 -4.15
N LEU A 103 7.05 -4.43 -3.55
CA LEU A 103 8.00 -4.58 -2.43
C LEU A 103 7.34 -4.98 -1.12
N ALA A 104 6.11 -4.55 -0.84
CA ALA A 104 5.40 -4.93 0.39
C ALA A 104 4.95 -6.40 0.34
N GLN A 105 4.63 -6.90 -0.86
CA GLN A 105 4.37 -8.32 -1.11
C GLN A 105 5.54 -9.24 -0.77
N ASN A 106 6.77 -8.71 -0.72
CA ASN A 106 7.92 -9.53 -0.33
C ASN A 106 8.04 -9.67 1.18
N GLU A 107 7.40 -8.81 1.97
CA GLU A 107 7.57 -8.75 3.43
C GLU A 107 6.68 -9.78 4.15
N ARG A 108 7.29 -10.53 5.09
CA ARG A 108 6.59 -11.56 5.87
C ARG A 108 5.44 -11.02 6.70
N CYS A 109 5.54 -9.77 7.17
CA CYS A 109 4.52 -9.16 8.00
C CYS A 109 3.17 -9.01 7.27
N LEU A 110 3.18 -8.75 5.96
CA LEU A 110 1.96 -8.63 5.18
C LEU A 110 1.26 -9.99 5.06
N HIS A 111 2.03 -11.05 4.87
CA HIS A 111 1.49 -12.41 4.79
C HIS A 111 0.94 -12.89 6.12
N MET A 112 1.65 -12.66 7.22
CA MET A 112 1.15 -12.92 8.56
C MET A 112 -0.17 -12.19 8.81
N PHE A 113 -0.25 -10.91 8.43
CA PHE A 113 -1.46 -10.11 8.61
C PHE A 113 -2.66 -10.63 7.80
N LEU A 114 -2.44 -11.11 6.57
CA LEU A 114 -3.52 -11.50 5.65
C LEU A 114 -3.89 -12.99 5.72
N GLN A 115 -2.97 -13.86 6.12
CA GLN A 115 -3.10 -15.32 5.98
C GLN A 115 -3.18 -16.03 7.33
N GLU A 116 -2.64 -15.47 8.41
CA GLU A 116 -2.68 -16.08 9.74
C GLU A 116 -3.86 -15.52 10.55
N GLU A 117 -4.47 -16.38 11.38
CA GLU A 117 -5.60 -15.98 12.24
C GLU A 117 -5.17 -15.01 13.36
N THR A 118 -3.94 -15.15 13.83
CA THR A 118 -3.36 -14.34 14.91
C THR A 118 -2.00 -13.82 14.50
N ILE A 119 -1.74 -12.55 14.80
CA ILE A 119 -0.45 -11.92 14.51
C ILE A 119 0.54 -12.23 15.63
N ASP A 120 1.62 -12.95 15.31
CA ASP A 120 2.74 -13.14 16.23
C ASP A 120 3.54 -11.84 16.37
N ARG A 121 3.53 -11.24 17.56
CA ARG A 121 4.27 -10.01 17.84
C ARG A 121 5.78 -10.24 17.99
N ASN A 122 6.21 -11.48 18.18
CA ASN A 122 7.61 -11.88 18.33
C ASN A 122 8.20 -12.46 17.03
N TYR A 123 7.49 -12.31 15.91
CA TYR A 123 7.97 -12.81 14.63
C TYR A 123 9.30 -12.18 14.23
N ILE A 124 10.12 -12.93 13.50
CA ILE A 124 11.38 -12.43 12.95
C ILE A 124 11.06 -11.69 11.64
N PRO A 125 11.36 -10.38 11.54
CA PRO A 125 11.21 -9.63 10.30
C PRO A 125 12.05 -10.23 9.18
N GLY A 126 11.50 -10.26 7.96
CA GLY A 126 12.19 -10.83 6.81
C GLY A 126 11.28 -10.97 5.60
N LYS A 127 11.86 -11.43 4.49
CA LYS A 127 11.14 -11.65 3.23
C LYS A 127 10.53 -13.05 3.19
N VAL A 128 9.38 -13.20 2.52
CA VAL A 128 8.70 -14.50 2.34
C VAL A 128 9.45 -15.42 1.38
N ARG A 129 10.17 -14.86 0.41
CA ARG A 129 11.01 -15.60 -0.54
C ARG A 129 12.46 -15.13 -0.41
N GLN A 130 13.35 -16.05 -0.05
CA GLN A 130 14.80 -15.95 -0.29
C GLN A 130 15.14 -16.72 -1.56
#